data_AF-A0A9E2YRW4-F1
#
_entry.id   AF-A0A9E2YRW4-F1
#
_cell.length_a   1.000
_cell.length_b   1.000
_cell.length_c   1.000
_cell.angle_alpha   90.00
_cell.angle_beta   90.00
_cell.angle_gamma   90.00
#
_symmetry.space_group_name_H-M   'P 1'
#
loop_
_entity.id
_entity.type
_entity.pdbx_description
1 polymer ?
#
loop_
_entity_poly.entity_id
_entity_poly.type
_entity_poly.pdbx_seq_one_letter_code
_entity_poly.pdbx_strand_id
1 'polypeptide(L)'
;MNSQEVEAIVGGYHGDPFRILGPHQETDVWEVRAYLPQAAQASVKTENGELIALRKIHAQGFYCATLDTDPGAYTLQLKLWNGNQTEIDDPYRFPPLLSSFDLHLHGEGTFYESFTTMGAHLVMCEGVDGVRFVVWAPNAFLVSVVGDFNDWDSHRHPMRLRSGGIWEIFIPRITAGAGYKYAVRSKLHGHYQQKA
;
A
#
# COMPACT_ATOMS: atom_id res chain seq x y z
N MET A 1 1.66 7.47 15.82
CA MET A 1 0.46 6.64 15.52
C MET A 1 -0.38 6.44 16.77
N ASN A 2 -1.69 6.71 16.73
CA ASN A 2 -2.61 6.47 17.85
C ASN A 2 -3.40 5.16 17.69
N SER A 3 -4.10 4.71 18.74
CA SER A 3 -4.87 3.46 18.71
C SER A 3 -6.02 3.47 17.70
N GLN A 4 -6.65 4.62 17.45
CA GLN A 4 -7.77 4.73 16.51
C GLN A 4 -7.31 4.58 15.06
N GLU A 5 -6.12 5.08 14.71
CA GLU A 5 -5.50 4.89 13.40
C GLU A 5 -5.21 3.41 13.15
N VAL A 6 -4.71 2.68 14.16
CA VAL A 6 -4.48 1.22 14.07
C VAL A 6 -5.78 0.47 13.83
N GLU A 7 -6.83 0.75 14.62
CA GLU A 7 -8.15 0.15 14.45
C GLU A 7 -8.72 0.44 13.05
N ALA A 8 -8.53 1.65 12.54
CA ALA A 8 -9.01 2.03 11.21
C ALA A 8 -8.28 1.31 10.07
N ILE A 9 -6.97 1.08 10.19
CA ILE A 9 -6.21 0.28 9.22
C ILE A 9 -6.71 -1.16 9.26
N VAL A 10 -6.74 -1.76 10.45
CA VAL A 10 -7.12 -3.14 10.66
C VAL A 10 -8.57 -3.40 10.20
N GLY A 11 -9.48 -2.48 10.52
CA GLY A 11 -10.88 -2.54 10.13
C GLY A 11 -11.15 -2.18 8.66
N GLY A 12 -10.13 -1.80 7.88
CA GLY A 12 -10.27 -1.52 6.46
C GLY A 12 -11.07 -0.24 6.16
N TYR A 13 -10.96 0.78 7.00
CA TYR A 13 -11.65 2.07 6.83
C TYR A 13 -10.76 3.30 7.02
N HIS A 14 -9.44 3.15 6.99
CA HIS A 14 -8.51 4.28 7.00
C HIS A 14 -8.39 4.90 5.59
N GLY A 15 -8.71 6.19 5.44
CA GLY A 15 -8.72 6.88 4.14
C GLY A 15 -7.33 7.29 3.61
N ASP A 16 -6.29 7.23 4.44
CA ASP A 16 -4.91 7.56 4.06
C ASP A 16 -3.89 6.56 4.62
N PRO A 17 -3.82 5.33 4.07
CA PRO A 17 -2.99 4.27 4.62
C PRO A 17 -1.49 4.59 4.60
N PHE A 18 -0.99 5.38 3.64
CA PHE A 18 0.43 5.75 3.53
C PHE A 18 0.90 6.66 4.67
N ARG A 19 -0.01 7.35 5.35
CA ARG A 19 0.30 8.09 6.58
C ARG A 19 0.64 7.16 7.75
N ILE A 20 0.19 5.89 7.70
CA ILE A 20 0.32 4.94 8.81
C ILE A 20 1.27 3.80 8.47
N LEU A 21 1.20 3.25 7.26
CA LEU A 21 1.97 2.09 6.80
C LEU A 21 3.27 2.50 6.11
N GLY A 22 4.21 1.58 6.03
CA GLY A 22 5.54 1.79 5.46
C GLY A 22 6.54 2.37 6.48
N PRO A 23 7.68 2.91 6.01
CA PRO A 23 8.68 3.54 6.84
C PRO A 23 8.30 4.98 7.20
N HIS A 24 8.45 5.36 8.46
CA HIS A 24 8.18 6.70 8.98
C HIS A 24 9.33 7.17 9.87
N GLN A 25 9.74 8.41 9.73
CA GLN A 25 10.68 9.04 10.65
C GLN A 25 9.92 9.79 11.75
N GLU A 26 10.09 9.37 13.00
CA GLU A 26 9.53 10.01 14.19
C GLU A 26 10.67 10.60 15.02
N THR A 27 10.85 11.92 14.92
CA THR A 27 11.99 12.64 15.55
C THR A 27 13.34 12.08 15.07
N ASP A 28 14.03 11.30 15.91
CA ASP A 28 15.35 10.72 15.63
C ASP A 28 15.32 9.20 15.41
N VAL A 29 14.13 8.63 15.27
CA VAL A 29 13.93 7.17 15.21
C VAL A 29 13.05 6.83 14.02
N TRP A 30 13.37 5.74 13.34
CA TRP A 30 12.56 5.21 12.25
C TRP A 30 11.61 4.14 12.75
N GLU A 31 10.40 4.12 12.19
CA GLU A 31 9.43 3.05 12.41
C GLU A 31 9.01 2.45 11.07
N VAL A 32 9.05 1.12 10.98
CA VAL A 32 8.42 0.38 9.88
C VAL A 32 7.13 -0.24 10.39
N ARG A 33 6.02 0.15 9.76
CA ARG A 33 4.67 -0.22 10.18
C ARG A 33 3.97 -0.99 9.06
N ALA A 34 3.50 -2.20 9.34
CA ALA A 34 2.91 -3.07 8.32
C ALA A 34 1.64 -3.75 8.81
N TYR A 35 0.63 -3.83 7.93
CA TYR A 35 -0.57 -4.63 8.13
C TYR A 35 -0.47 -5.95 7.37
N LEU A 36 -0.32 -7.04 8.12
CA LEU A 36 0.02 -8.38 7.64
C LEU A 36 -0.90 -9.43 8.29
N PRO A 37 -2.21 -9.45 7.98
CA PRO A 37 -3.17 -10.37 8.58
C PRO A 37 -2.82 -11.86 8.35
N GLN A 38 -2.12 -12.15 7.25
CA GLN A 38 -1.66 -13.50 6.89
C GLN A 38 -0.45 -13.98 7.72
N ALA A 39 0.23 -13.09 8.43
CA ALA A 39 1.46 -13.41 9.15
C ALA A 39 1.20 -13.71 10.63
N ALA A 40 1.78 -14.80 11.13
CA ALA A 40 1.88 -15.09 12.56
C ALA A 40 2.99 -14.28 13.23
N GLN A 41 4.12 -14.10 12.52
CA GLN A 41 5.28 -13.27 12.88
C GLN A 41 5.81 -12.57 11.63
N ALA A 42 6.44 -11.42 11.81
CA ALA A 42 7.07 -10.68 10.72
C ALA A 42 8.41 -10.08 11.18
N SER A 43 9.30 -9.78 10.24
CA SER A 43 10.55 -9.05 10.47
C SER A 43 10.87 -8.18 9.27
N VAL A 44 11.47 -7.02 9.51
CA VAL A 44 12.08 -6.21 8.46
C VAL A 44 13.43 -6.84 8.13
N LYS A 45 13.68 -7.08 6.86
CA LYS A 45 14.97 -7.52 6.33
C LYS A 45 15.59 -6.36 5.55
N THR A 46 16.61 -5.76 6.12
CA THR A 46 17.34 -4.62 5.54
C THR A 46 18.24 -5.07 4.38
N GLU A 47 18.79 -4.13 3.60
CA GLU A 47 19.70 -4.45 2.48
C GLU A 47 20.95 -5.24 2.92
N ASN A 48 21.45 -5.00 4.13
CA ASN A 48 22.62 -5.70 4.67
C ASN A 48 22.29 -7.15 5.16
N GLY A 49 21.01 -7.54 5.08
CA GLY A 49 20.52 -8.86 5.48
C GLY A 49 20.15 -9.01 6.95
N GLU A 50 20.24 -7.94 7.75
CA GLU A 50 19.81 -7.92 9.14
C GLU A 50 18.29 -8.11 9.25
N LEU A 51 17.87 -8.93 10.21
CA LEU A 51 16.47 -9.19 10.51
C LEU A 51 16.06 -8.49 11.80
N ILE A 52 15.21 -7.48 11.67
CA ILE A 52 14.67 -6.72 12.79
C ILE A 52 13.23 -7.17 13.03
N ALA A 53 12.98 -7.78 14.19
CA ALA A 53 11.69 -8.35 14.50
C ALA A 53 10.60 -7.26 14.59
N LEU A 54 9.49 -7.48 13.88
CA LEU A 54 8.31 -6.65 13.98
C LEU A 54 7.46 -7.07 15.18
N ARG A 55 7.22 -6.16 16.12
CA ARG A 55 6.34 -6.39 17.25
C ARG A 55 4.88 -6.32 16.80
N LYS A 56 4.08 -7.33 17.17
CA LYS A 56 2.63 -7.32 16.95
C LYS A 56 1.98 -6.29 17.87
N ILE A 57 1.44 -5.22 17.30
CA ILE A 57 0.74 -4.14 18.01
C ILE A 57 -0.75 -4.44 18.11
N HIS A 58 -1.31 -5.12 17.11
CA HIS A 58 -2.72 -5.52 17.10
C HIS A 58 -2.88 -7.00 16.73
N ALA A 59 -3.81 -7.69 17.39
CA ALA A 59 -4.02 -9.13 17.23
C ALA A 59 -4.39 -9.55 15.79
N GLN A 60 -5.04 -8.65 15.05
CA GLN A 60 -5.43 -8.87 13.65
C GLN A 60 -4.32 -8.58 12.63
N GLY A 61 -3.05 -8.49 13.08
CA GLY A 61 -1.89 -8.46 12.20
C GLY A 61 -1.34 -7.07 11.90
N PHE A 62 -1.53 -6.09 12.79
CA PHE A 62 -0.76 -4.84 12.72
C PHE A 62 0.57 -5.00 13.45
N TYR A 63 1.65 -4.63 12.78
CA TYR A 63 3.02 -4.83 13.22
C TYR A 63 3.83 -3.53 13.15
N CYS A 64 4.77 -3.34 14.08
CA CYS A 64 5.68 -2.20 14.10
C CYS A 64 7.08 -2.60 14.59
N ALA A 65 8.12 -2.08 13.94
CA ALA A 65 9.51 -2.20 14.31
C ALA A 65 10.12 -0.80 14.39
N THR A 66 11.05 -0.64 15.32
CA THR A 66 11.78 0.60 15.55
C THR A 66 13.22 0.40 15.08
N LEU A 67 13.77 1.36 14.35
CA LEU A 67 15.10 1.33 13.76
C LEU A 67 15.83 2.63 14.09
N ASP A 68 17.14 2.54 14.33
CA ASP A 68 17.98 3.70 14.66
C ASP A 68 18.37 4.51 13.41
N THR A 69 18.20 3.94 12.22
CA THR A 69 18.55 4.58 10.93
C THR A 69 17.45 4.38 9.91
N ASP A 70 17.51 5.17 8.82
CA ASP A 70 16.65 4.99 7.66
C ASP A 70 16.77 3.54 7.15
N PRO A 71 15.65 2.80 7.01
CA PRO A 71 15.68 1.43 6.51
C PRO A 71 16.11 1.30 5.05
N GLY A 72 16.09 2.37 4.25
CA GLY A 72 16.38 2.31 2.81
C GLY A 72 15.47 1.31 2.08
N ALA A 73 16.02 0.54 1.14
CA ALA A 73 15.26 -0.58 0.58
C ALA A 73 15.24 -1.75 1.58
N TYR A 74 14.06 -2.34 1.77
CA TYR A 74 13.91 -3.50 2.63
C TYR A 74 12.80 -4.41 2.11
N THR A 75 12.81 -5.65 2.59
CA THR A 75 11.72 -6.61 2.43
C THR A 75 11.15 -7.01 3.79
N LEU A 76 9.96 -7.59 3.78
CA LEU A 76 9.30 -8.14 4.96
C LEU A 76 9.41 -9.65 4.92
N GLN A 77 10.12 -10.23 5.87
CA GLN A 77 10.15 -11.67 6.08
C GLN A 77 8.97 -12.06 6.98
N LEU A 78 8.11 -12.93 6.48
CA LEU A 78 6.89 -13.37 7.16
C LEU A 78 6.99 -14.85 7.53
N LYS A 79 6.53 -15.19 8.73
CA LYS A 79 6.13 -16.54 9.09
C LYS A 79 4.61 -16.59 9.08
N LEU A 80 4.04 -17.34 8.15
CA LEU A 80 2.59 -17.51 7.99
C LEU A 80 2.02 -18.40 9.10
N TRP A 81 0.69 -18.40 9.25
CA TRP A 81 -0.02 -19.21 10.25
C TRP A 81 0.17 -20.72 10.09
N ASN A 82 0.41 -21.20 8.87
CA ASN A 82 0.72 -22.61 8.59
C ASN A 82 2.20 -22.98 8.87
N GLY A 83 3.02 -22.03 9.33
CA GLY A 83 4.44 -22.22 9.61
C GLY A 83 5.37 -21.95 8.42
N ASN A 84 4.85 -21.79 7.20
CA ASN A 84 5.65 -21.46 6.03
C ASN A 84 6.28 -20.06 6.18
N GLN A 85 7.48 -19.91 5.64
CA GLN A 85 8.14 -18.62 5.53
C GLN A 85 8.02 -18.07 4.11
N THR A 86 7.87 -16.75 4.02
CA THR A 86 7.87 -16.04 2.74
C THR A 86 8.51 -14.66 2.92
N GLU A 87 8.96 -14.07 1.83
CA GLU A 87 9.56 -12.74 1.80
C GLU A 87 8.80 -11.91 0.77
N ILE A 88 8.37 -10.70 1.16
CA ILE A 88 7.60 -9.80 0.29
C ILE A 88 8.20 -8.40 0.31
N ASP A 89 8.07 -7.68 -0.78
CA ASP A 89 8.31 -6.23 -0.81
C ASP A 89 7.15 -5.50 -0.08
N ASP A 90 7.42 -4.42 0.65
CA ASP A 90 6.39 -3.57 1.25
C ASP A 90 5.84 -2.58 0.22
N PRO A 91 4.56 -2.63 -0.19
CA PRO A 91 3.98 -1.67 -1.14
C PRO A 91 4.01 -0.23 -0.62
N TYR A 92 4.02 -0.03 0.70
CA TYR A 92 3.93 1.28 1.33
C TYR A 92 5.28 1.99 1.52
N ARG A 93 6.40 1.33 1.19
CA ARG A 93 7.71 1.99 1.16
C ARG A 93 7.95 2.84 -0.08
N PHE A 94 7.21 2.58 -1.16
CA PHE A 94 7.44 3.23 -2.45
C PHE A 94 6.85 4.65 -2.51
N PRO A 95 7.55 5.60 -3.16
CA PRO A 95 7.09 6.98 -3.25
C PRO A 95 5.86 7.14 -4.15
N PRO A 96 5.29 8.36 -4.23
CA PRO A 96 4.44 8.78 -5.35
C PRO A 96 5.06 8.54 -6.72
N LEU A 97 4.33 7.84 -7.60
CA LEU A 97 4.77 7.61 -8.99
C LEU A 97 4.17 8.64 -9.95
N LEU A 98 3.02 9.24 -9.64
CA LEU A 98 2.46 10.33 -10.43
C LEU A 98 3.13 11.66 -10.09
N SER A 99 3.62 12.33 -11.12
CA SER A 99 4.19 13.68 -11.00
C SER A 99 3.10 14.71 -10.69
N SER A 100 3.49 15.85 -10.12
CA SER A 100 2.58 16.98 -9.92
C SER A 100 2.04 17.53 -11.25
N PHE A 101 2.81 17.42 -12.32
CA PHE A 101 2.42 17.85 -13.66
C PHE A 101 1.30 16.98 -14.24
N ASP A 102 1.39 15.65 -14.11
CA ASP A 102 0.32 14.73 -14.54
C ASP A 102 -1.00 15.02 -13.81
N LEU A 103 -0.91 15.24 -12.48
CA LEU A 103 -2.08 15.59 -11.66
C LEU A 103 -2.67 16.95 -12.07
N HIS A 104 -1.83 17.92 -12.43
CA HIS A 104 -2.27 19.22 -12.90
C HIS A 104 -2.99 19.12 -14.26
N LEU A 105 -2.39 18.45 -15.25
CA LEU A 105 -3.01 18.22 -16.56
C LEU A 105 -4.36 17.49 -16.43
N HIS A 106 -4.46 16.53 -15.51
CA HIS A 106 -5.72 15.85 -15.24
C HIS A 106 -6.79 16.82 -14.71
N GLY A 107 -6.41 17.68 -13.76
CA GLY A 107 -7.30 18.69 -13.19
C GLY A 107 -7.81 19.70 -14.22
N GLU A 108 -6.97 20.10 -15.17
CA GLU A 108 -7.32 21.02 -16.26
C GLU A 108 -8.08 20.34 -17.42
N GLY A 109 -8.23 19.00 -17.39
CA GLY A 109 -8.84 18.25 -18.49
C GLY A 109 -7.99 18.21 -19.76
N THR A 110 -6.69 18.50 -19.66
CA THR A 110 -5.74 18.55 -20.78
C THR A 110 -4.78 17.37 -20.80
N PHE A 111 -5.02 16.35 -19.95
CA PHE A 111 -4.24 15.11 -19.96
C PHE A 111 -4.68 14.14 -21.07
N TYR A 112 -4.40 14.51 -22.32
CA TYR A 112 -4.87 13.77 -23.51
C TYR A 112 -4.36 12.33 -23.57
N GLU A 113 -3.15 12.07 -23.08
CA GLU A 113 -2.54 10.73 -23.03
C GLU A 113 -2.73 10.05 -21.66
N SER A 114 -3.77 10.43 -20.91
CA SER A 114 -4.04 9.88 -19.58
C SER A 114 -4.08 8.35 -19.53
N PHE A 115 -4.40 7.66 -20.63
CA PHE A 115 -4.38 6.19 -20.71
C PHE A 115 -2.98 5.56 -20.50
N THR A 116 -1.90 6.33 -20.69
CA THR A 116 -0.52 5.90 -20.40
C THR A 116 -0.19 5.92 -18.91
N THR A 117 -1.02 6.59 -18.11
CA THR A 117 -0.83 6.79 -16.68
C THR A 117 -1.92 6.14 -15.84
N MET A 118 -3.18 6.42 -16.19
CA MET A 118 -4.39 5.87 -15.58
C MET A 118 -4.52 4.37 -15.86
N GLY A 119 -5.15 3.63 -14.93
CA GLY A 119 -5.30 2.19 -15.02
C GLY A 119 -4.14 1.43 -14.38
N ALA A 120 -3.83 0.25 -14.90
CA ALA A 120 -2.78 -0.63 -14.42
C ALA A 120 -1.63 -0.68 -15.44
N HIS A 121 -0.42 -0.29 -15.02
CA HIS A 121 0.77 -0.26 -15.88
C HIS A 121 1.92 -1.01 -15.23
N LEU A 122 2.53 -1.93 -15.98
CA LEU A 122 3.80 -2.56 -15.58
C LEU A 122 4.90 -1.50 -15.60
N VAL A 123 5.53 -1.29 -14.45
CA VAL A 123 6.61 -0.32 -14.29
C VAL A 123 7.67 -0.88 -13.35
N MET A 124 8.86 -0.31 -13.43
CA MET A 124 9.94 -0.55 -12.48
C MET A 124 10.06 0.66 -11.56
N CYS A 125 10.02 0.45 -10.25
CA CYS A 125 10.24 1.48 -9.24
C CYS A 125 11.39 1.04 -8.34
N GLU A 126 12.45 1.87 -8.24
CA GLU A 126 13.64 1.58 -7.41
C GLU A 126 14.23 0.18 -7.68
N GLY A 127 14.28 -0.24 -8.94
CA GLY A 127 14.81 -1.55 -9.35
C GLY A 127 13.87 -2.75 -9.10
N VAL A 128 12.65 -2.51 -8.62
CA VAL A 128 11.62 -3.54 -8.41
C VAL A 128 10.55 -3.44 -9.49
N ASP A 129 10.36 -4.51 -10.24
CA ASP A 129 9.22 -4.64 -11.16
C ASP A 129 7.91 -4.82 -10.41
N GLY A 130 6.85 -4.20 -10.92
CA GLY A 130 5.50 -4.36 -10.38
C GLY A 130 4.47 -3.64 -11.23
N VAL A 131 3.30 -3.38 -10.63
CA VAL A 131 2.21 -2.68 -11.31
C VAL A 131 1.87 -1.40 -10.55
N ARG A 132 1.84 -0.29 -11.27
CA ARG A 132 1.25 0.97 -10.80
C ARG A 132 -0.23 0.95 -11.15
N PHE A 133 -1.07 1.07 -10.13
CA PHE A 133 -2.52 1.22 -10.27
C PHE A 133 -2.92 2.66 -10.03
N VAL A 134 -3.75 3.21 -10.91
CA VAL A 134 -4.23 4.59 -10.84
C VAL A 134 -5.70 4.65 -11.24
N VAL A 135 -6.55 5.23 -10.40
CA VAL A 135 -7.98 5.39 -10.71
C VAL A 135 -8.51 6.75 -10.25
N TRP A 136 -9.38 7.34 -11.05
CA TRP A 136 -10.06 8.58 -10.68
C TRP A 136 -11.36 8.25 -9.94
N ALA A 137 -11.43 8.62 -8.66
CA ALA A 137 -12.59 8.39 -7.81
C ALA A 137 -12.71 9.51 -6.76
N PRO A 138 -13.08 10.74 -7.16
CA PRO A 138 -13.02 11.92 -6.29
C PRO A 138 -13.97 11.87 -5.08
N ASN A 139 -15.06 11.13 -5.22
CA ASN A 139 -16.07 10.95 -4.17
C ASN A 139 -15.87 9.66 -3.36
N ALA A 140 -14.83 8.88 -3.63
CA ALA A 140 -14.48 7.73 -2.81
C ALA A 140 -13.90 8.19 -1.47
N PHE A 141 -14.25 7.46 -0.42
CA PHE A 141 -13.65 7.56 0.92
C PHE A 141 -12.42 6.67 1.04
N LEU A 142 -12.46 5.51 0.39
CA LEU A 142 -11.38 4.54 0.34
C LEU A 142 -11.42 3.82 -1.00
N VAL A 143 -10.25 3.60 -1.58
CA VAL A 143 -10.07 2.72 -2.73
C VAL A 143 -8.97 1.73 -2.39
N SER A 144 -9.19 0.45 -2.68
CA SER A 144 -8.18 -0.60 -2.56
C SER A 144 -8.09 -1.39 -3.84
N VAL A 145 -6.90 -1.93 -4.14
CA VAL A 145 -6.75 -2.90 -5.24
C VAL A 145 -6.93 -4.31 -4.67
N VAL A 146 -7.79 -5.09 -5.29
CA VAL A 146 -8.02 -6.50 -4.94
C VAL A 146 -7.74 -7.38 -6.16
N GLY A 147 -7.17 -8.55 -5.93
CA GLY A 147 -6.86 -9.51 -6.98
C GLY A 147 -6.26 -10.79 -6.43
N ASP A 148 -5.80 -11.66 -7.33
CA ASP A 148 -5.27 -12.97 -6.93
C ASP A 148 -4.03 -12.87 -6.02
N PHE A 149 -3.23 -11.81 -6.21
CA PHE A 149 -2.01 -11.54 -5.44
C PHE A 149 -2.25 -11.14 -3.97
N ASN A 150 -3.49 -10.83 -3.58
CA ASN A 150 -3.84 -10.51 -2.19
C ASN A 150 -5.09 -11.24 -1.69
N ASP A 151 -5.41 -12.38 -2.30
CA ASP A 151 -6.57 -13.20 -1.93
C ASP A 151 -7.89 -12.44 -2.00
N TRP A 152 -7.97 -11.44 -2.90
CA TRP A 152 -9.11 -10.54 -3.07
C TRP A 152 -9.47 -9.72 -1.82
N ASP A 153 -8.53 -9.54 -0.89
CA ASP A 153 -8.72 -8.81 0.37
C ASP A 153 -8.45 -7.31 0.20
N SER A 154 -9.49 -6.48 0.37
CA SER A 154 -9.39 -5.02 0.25
C SER A 154 -8.62 -4.34 1.39
N HIS A 155 -8.35 -5.04 2.49
CA HIS A 155 -7.62 -4.48 3.63
C HIS A 155 -6.10 -4.47 3.38
N ARG A 156 -5.60 -5.29 2.45
CA ARG A 156 -4.16 -5.49 2.22
C ARG A 156 -3.52 -4.42 1.34
N HIS A 157 -4.26 -3.87 0.37
CA HIS A 157 -3.75 -2.86 -0.56
C HIS A 157 -4.66 -1.62 -0.74
N PRO A 158 -5.07 -0.93 0.35
CA PRO A 158 -5.66 0.40 0.23
C PRO A 158 -4.69 1.42 -0.39
N MET A 159 -5.23 2.25 -1.28
CA MET A 159 -4.50 3.19 -2.14
C MET A 159 -4.30 4.56 -1.47
N ARG A 160 -3.33 5.34 -1.96
CA ARG A 160 -3.12 6.74 -1.57
C ARG A 160 -4.01 7.67 -2.38
N LEU A 161 -4.74 8.56 -1.72
CA LEU A 161 -5.42 9.67 -2.38
C LEU A 161 -4.42 10.79 -2.73
N ARG A 162 -4.50 11.28 -3.97
CA ARG A 162 -3.74 12.42 -4.50
C ARG A 162 -4.70 13.56 -4.89
N SER A 163 -4.12 14.65 -5.39
CA SER A 163 -4.90 15.81 -5.86
C SER A 163 -5.91 15.41 -6.94
N GLY A 164 -7.02 16.14 -7.04
CA GLY A 164 -8.05 15.93 -8.07
C GLY A 164 -8.88 14.64 -7.90
N GLY A 165 -8.74 13.91 -6.79
CA GLY A 165 -9.48 12.67 -6.57
C GLY A 165 -8.87 11.44 -7.25
N ILE A 166 -7.59 11.53 -7.64
CA ILE A 166 -6.83 10.40 -8.18
C ILE A 166 -6.32 9.55 -7.03
N TRP A 167 -6.51 8.24 -7.12
CA TRP A 167 -5.94 7.26 -6.21
C TRP A 167 -4.81 6.53 -6.90
N GLU A 168 -3.69 6.30 -6.21
CA GLU A 168 -2.58 5.51 -6.73
C GLU A 168 -2.02 4.52 -5.70
N ILE A 169 -1.45 3.43 -6.19
CA ILE A 169 -0.55 2.55 -5.44
C ILE A 169 0.38 1.84 -6.41
N PHE A 170 1.62 1.59 -6.00
CA PHE A 170 2.51 0.65 -6.67
C PHE A 170 2.51 -0.66 -5.89
N ILE A 171 2.21 -1.78 -6.55
CA ILE A 171 2.27 -3.09 -5.93
C ILE A 171 3.41 -3.89 -6.59
N PRO A 172 4.46 -4.20 -5.83
CA PRO A 172 5.65 -4.87 -6.34
C PRO A 172 5.36 -6.32 -6.72
N ARG A 173 6.18 -6.86 -7.64
CA ARG A 173 6.21 -8.28 -8.07
C ARG A 173 4.93 -8.81 -8.73
N ILE A 174 3.97 -7.96 -9.07
CA ILE A 174 2.83 -8.36 -9.92
C ILE A 174 3.29 -8.47 -11.38
N THR A 175 2.87 -9.56 -12.04
CA THR A 175 3.17 -9.84 -13.45
C THR A 175 1.96 -9.62 -14.35
N ALA A 176 2.20 -9.55 -15.66
CA ALA A 176 1.15 -9.46 -16.67
C ALA A 176 0.15 -10.64 -16.55
N GLY A 177 -1.15 -10.34 -16.66
CA GLY A 177 -2.22 -11.34 -16.63
C GLY A 177 -2.86 -11.57 -15.26
N ALA A 178 -2.39 -10.91 -14.21
CA ALA A 178 -3.04 -10.96 -12.90
C ALA A 178 -4.45 -10.34 -12.94
N GLY A 179 -5.45 -11.07 -12.46
CA GLY A 179 -6.81 -10.55 -12.31
C GLY A 179 -6.87 -9.52 -11.19
N TYR A 180 -7.54 -8.38 -11.43
CA TYR A 180 -7.72 -7.35 -10.42
C TYR A 180 -9.05 -6.59 -10.55
N LYS A 181 -9.44 -5.92 -9.47
CA LYS A 181 -10.51 -4.91 -9.40
C LYS A 181 -10.12 -3.80 -8.42
N TYR A 182 -10.79 -2.66 -8.52
CA TYR A 182 -10.82 -1.61 -7.50
C TYR A 182 -12.01 -1.83 -6.55
N ALA A 183 -11.73 -2.08 -5.28
CA ALA A 183 -12.72 -2.02 -4.21
C ALA A 183 -12.90 -0.56 -3.77
N VAL A 184 -14.05 0.04 -4.09
CA VAL A 184 -14.35 1.44 -3.85
C VAL A 184 -15.42 1.58 -2.77
N ARG A 185 -15.11 2.34 -1.72
CA ARG A 185 -16.07 2.75 -0.70
C ARG A 185 -16.40 4.22 -0.87
N SER A 186 -17.67 4.54 -1.05
CA SER A 186 -18.17 5.90 -1.26
C SER A 186 -18.21 6.70 0.05
N LYS A 187 -17.94 8.01 -0.04
CA LYS A 187 -18.24 8.98 1.06
C LYS A 187 -19.74 9.11 1.30
N LEU A 188 -20.55 8.91 0.26
CA LEU A 188 -22.00 9.06 0.27
C LEU A 188 -22.66 7.69 0.47
N HIS A 189 -23.52 7.58 1.49
CA HIS A 189 -24.37 6.42 1.79
C HIS A 189 -23.66 5.09 2.09
N GLY A 190 -22.35 5.10 2.36
CA GLY A 190 -21.60 3.89 2.77
C GLY A 190 -21.51 2.80 1.69
N HIS A 191 -21.82 3.12 0.44
CA HIS A 191 -21.86 2.17 -0.66
C HIS A 191 -20.48 1.59 -0.97
N TYR A 192 -20.41 0.26 -1.10
CA TYR A 192 -19.20 -0.50 -1.45
C TYR A 192 -19.41 -1.21 -2.78
N GLN A 193 -18.47 -1.06 -3.71
CA GLN A 193 -18.49 -1.76 -4.99
C GLN A 193 -17.09 -2.20 -5.41
N GLN A 194 -17.00 -3.36 -6.06
CA GLN A 194 -15.80 -3.77 -6.77
C GLN A 194 -15.97 -3.49 -8.27
N LYS A 195 -15.10 -2.66 -8.83
CA LYS A 195 -15.11 -2.25 -10.24
C LYS A 195 -13.89 -2.79 -10.95
N ALA A 196 -14.08 -3.39 -12.13
CA ALA A 196 -13.00 -3.72 -13.05
C ALA A 196 -12.53 -2.45 -13.77
#